data_AF-A0AAN8SA94-F1
#
_entry.id   AF-A0AAN8SA94-F1
#
_cell.length_a   1.000
_cell.length_b   1.000
_cell.length_c   1.000
_cell.angle_alpha   90.00
_cell.angle_beta   90.00
_cell.angle_gamma   90.00
#
_symmetry.space_group_name_H-M   'P 1'
#
loop_
_entity.id
_entity.type
_entity.pdbx_description
1 polymer ?
#
loop_
_entity_poly.entity_id
_entity_poly.type
_entity_poly.pdbx_seq_one_letter_code
_entity_poly.pdbx_strand_id
1 'polypeptide(L)'
;MASAKNSSEESALLWNNVAVFDEESRTALNNILRCAVCLDLPEGKQVHVCEEGHHFCSSCHQKLNYCGICRGKLLKGRNFVVEELVKKFHVILGPTKSDLLPCEPPLKLTTGYYRCQHNCSVSLHAYRMLPHIRQHHAQNFAENLRTNPYTKQFSWVFSVKFDSDGSYAFSIHVSDLGLFTVLVYFKESDLFSCVKVLGDETISAMVRSQLIVKIPSKHYPNPLFEFSVTDCPVASYNDEIDTIVASGNFLQIKGSNLSEQLDTSVEITVFFSVWRTTSQPEKTNYLELSRFAPGVPHAFRNNRKHRRNISRNIRHKRIKEKYKQLRIEKEMTERMSRIEL
;
A
#
# COMPACT_ATOMS: atom_id res chain seq x y z
N MET A 1 -34.24 23.44 -53.31
CA MET A 1 -34.66 23.82 -51.94
C MET A 1 -33.75 23.11 -50.97
N ALA A 2 -33.08 23.89 -50.14
CA ALA A 2 -31.86 23.51 -49.42
C ALA A 2 -32.10 22.65 -48.19
N SER A 3 -31.08 21.86 -47.92
CA SER A 3 -30.84 20.98 -46.77
C SER A 3 -30.81 21.74 -45.44
N ALA A 4 -31.45 21.18 -44.42
CA ALA A 4 -31.20 21.47 -43.02
C ALA A 4 -31.42 20.18 -42.21
N LYS A 5 -30.37 19.37 -42.11
CA LYS A 5 -30.24 18.32 -41.10
C LYS A 5 -28.88 18.49 -40.42
N ASN A 6 -28.90 18.26 -39.10
CA ASN A 6 -27.78 18.08 -38.17
C ASN A 6 -27.31 19.32 -37.42
N SER A 7 -27.83 19.48 -36.20
CA SER A 7 -27.18 20.26 -35.12
C SER A 7 -27.24 19.58 -33.74
N SER A 8 -27.75 18.34 -33.62
CA SER A 8 -27.84 17.63 -32.33
C SER A 8 -27.02 16.35 -32.22
N GLU A 9 -26.47 15.82 -33.32
CA GLU A 9 -25.64 14.60 -33.31
C GLU A 9 -24.13 14.89 -33.31
N GLU A 10 -23.70 16.08 -33.73
CA GLU A 10 -22.27 16.46 -33.69
C GLU A 10 -21.74 16.63 -32.25
N SER A 11 -22.60 16.96 -31.29
CA SER A 11 -22.22 17.17 -29.89
C SER A 11 -21.86 15.88 -29.15
N ALA A 12 -22.36 14.72 -29.61
CA ALA A 12 -22.11 13.42 -28.98
C ALA A 12 -20.86 12.72 -29.52
N LEU A 13 -20.41 13.06 -30.73
CA LEU A 13 -19.22 12.48 -31.35
C LEU A 13 -17.92 13.22 -30.99
N LEU A 14 -18.00 14.40 -30.36
CA LEU A 14 -16.84 15.18 -29.93
C LEU A 14 -16.17 14.65 -28.64
N TRP A 15 -16.84 13.80 -27.86
CA TRP A 15 -16.26 13.20 -26.64
C TRP A 15 -15.47 11.91 -26.90
N ASN A 16 -15.54 11.34 -28.11
CA ASN A 16 -14.85 10.09 -28.43
C ASN A 16 -13.39 10.28 -28.89
N ASN A 17 -12.93 11.52 -29.01
CA ASN A 17 -11.57 11.86 -29.45
C ASN A 17 -10.73 12.56 -28.37
N VAL A 18 -11.20 12.63 -27.11
CA VAL A 18 -10.31 13.02 -26.02
C VAL A 18 -9.34 11.87 -25.86
N ALA A 19 -8.09 12.08 -26.30
CA ALA A 19 -6.99 11.18 -26.01
C ALA A 19 -7.05 10.88 -24.51
N VAL A 20 -7.42 9.64 -24.18
CA VAL A 20 -7.37 9.16 -22.80
C VAL A 20 -5.91 9.32 -22.41
N PHE A 21 -5.62 10.33 -21.57
CA PHE A 21 -4.32 10.45 -20.95
C PHE A 21 -4.02 9.10 -20.34
N ASP A 22 -2.94 8.47 -20.76
CA ASP A 22 -2.54 7.22 -20.16
C ASP A 22 -2.26 7.46 -18.66
N GLU A 23 -2.49 6.43 -17.86
CA GLU A 23 -2.43 6.54 -16.39
C GLU A 23 -1.03 6.93 -15.88
N GLU A 24 0.01 6.63 -16.66
CA GLU A 24 1.39 6.98 -16.37
C GLU A 24 1.60 8.50 -16.52
N SER A 25 1.17 9.09 -17.63
CA SER A 25 1.14 10.53 -17.88
C SER A 25 0.32 11.27 -16.83
N ARG A 26 -0.82 10.70 -16.41
CA ARG A 26 -1.66 11.25 -15.33
C ARG A 26 -0.93 11.32 -13.99
N THR A 27 -0.26 10.22 -13.64
CA THR A 27 0.54 10.09 -12.41
C THR A 27 1.74 11.03 -12.44
N ALA A 28 2.43 11.09 -13.58
CA ALA A 28 3.55 12.00 -13.79
C ALA A 28 3.13 13.46 -13.61
N LEU A 29 2.02 13.87 -14.23
CA LEU A 29 1.51 15.23 -14.09
C LEU A 29 1.09 15.54 -12.64
N ASN A 30 0.44 14.60 -11.94
CA ASN A 30 0.11 14.75 -10.52
C ASN A 30 1.36 15.01 -9.68
N ASN A 31 2.42 14.23 -9.90
CA ASN A 31 3.68 14.37 -9.18
C ASN A 31 4.39 15.69 -9.49
N ILE A 32 4.29 16.18 -10.74
CA ILE A 32 4.89 17.45 -11.17
C ILE A 32 4.16 18.66 -10.56
N LEU A 33 2.86 18.57 -10.26
CA LEU A 33 2.07 19.71 -9.75
C LEU A 33 1.99 19.79 -8.22
N ARG A 34 2.53 18.80 -7.51
CA ARG A 34 2.52 18.74 -6.05
C ARG A 34 3.59 19.62 -5.42
N CYS A 35 3.23 20.25 -4.32
CA CYS A 35 4.15 21.02 -3.50
C CYS A 35 5.37 20.18 -3.11
N ALA A 36 6.57 20.69 -3.38
CA ALA A 36 7.86 20.04 -3.07
C ALA A 36 8.10 19.74 -1.57
N VAL A 37 7.22 20.23 -0.69
CA VAL A 37 7.33 20.09 0.76
C VAL A 37 6.22 19.23 1.33
N CYS A 38 4.94 19.57 1.14
CA CYS A 38 3.88 18.73 1.70
C CYS A 38 3.46 17.57 0.78
N LEU A 39 3.90 17.57 -0.48
CA LEU A 39 3.50 16.61 -1.51
C LEU A 39 1.99 16.62 -1.82
N ASP A 40 1.28 17.66 -1.39
CA ASP A 40 -0.12 17.88 -1.73
C ASP A 40 -0.25 18.76 -2.98
N LEU A 41 -1.36 18.58 -3.69
CA LEU A 41 -1.80 19.52 -4.72
C LEU A 41 -2.20 20.85 -4.05
N PRO A 42 -1.70 22.01 -4.51
CA PRO A 42 -2.00 23.31 -3.93
C PRO A 42 -3.39 23.84 -4.35
N GLU A 43 -4.44 23.05 -4.12
CA GLU A 43 -5.82 23.36 -4.53
C GLU A 43 -6.30 24.71 -3.97
N GLY A 44 -6.64 25.64 -4.86
CA GLY A 44 -7.14 26.97 -4.50
C GLY A 44 -6.15 27.87 -3.76
N LYS A 45 -4.87 27.46 -3.64
CA LYS A 45 -3.83 28.19 -2.90
C LYS A 45 -2.87 28.87 -3.86
N GLN A 46 -2.21 29.93 -3.37
CA GLN A 46 -1.15 30.57 -4.14
C GLN A 46 0.06 29.62 -4.23
N VAL A 47 0.61 29.49 -5.42
CA VAL A 47 1.78 28.64 -5.67
C VAL A 47 3.00 29.54 -5.82
N HIS A 48 3.95 29.41 -4.90
CA HIS A 48 5.20 30.17 -4.91
C HIS A 48 6.33 29.34 -5.51
N VAL A 49 7.41 29.97 -5.94
CA VAL A 49 8.56 29.30 -6.56
C VAL A 49 9.91 29.77 -5.99
N CYS A 50 10.95 28.94 -6.12
CA CYS A 50 12.33 29.39 -5.94
C CYS A 50 12.95 29.84 -7.28
N GLU A 51 14.17 30.36 -7.22
CA GLU A 51 14.93 30.80 -8.41
C GLU A 51 15.15 29.67 -9.45
N GLU A 52 15.22 28.42 -8.99
CA GLU A 52 15.36 27.22 -9.83
C GLU A 52 14.00 26.64 -10.29
N GLY A 53 12.87 27.31 -10.02
CA GLY A 53 11.55 26.90 -10.51
C GLY A 53 10.82 25.81 -9.70
N HIS A 54 11.38 25.33 -8.58
CA HIS A 54 10.64 24.44 -7.67
C HIS A 54 9.49 25.19 -7.01
N HIS A 55 8.30 24.59 -6.96
CA HIS A 55 7.09 25.25 -6.49
C HIS A 55 6.58 24.72 -5.14
N PHE A 56 5.89 25.59 -4.40
CA PHE A 56 5.45 25.40 -3.03
C PHE A 56 4.05 25.97 -2.83
N CYS A 57 3.22 25.33 -2.01
CA CYS A 57 1.99 25.94 -1.53
C CYS A 57 2.28 27.08 -0.54
N SER A 58 1.38 28.04 -0.40
CA SER A 58 1.55 29.21 0.50
C SER A 58 1.93 28.83 1.93
N SER A 59 1.30 27.79 2.48
CA SER A 59 1.56 27.33 3.85
C SER A 59 2.96 26.76 4.06
N CYS A 60 3.54 26.16 3.02
CA CYS A 60 4.91 25.66 3.07
C CYS A 60 5.92 26.78 2.80
N HIS A 61 5.64 27.66 1.84
CA HIS A 61 6.50 28.79 1.49
C HIS A 61 6.77 29.70 2.69
N GLN A 62 5.74 30.05 3.48
CA GLN A 62 5.87 30.89 4.68
C GLN A 62 6.77 30.30 5.77
N LYS A 63 6.99 28.98 5.77
CA LYS A 63 7.80 28.27 6.77
C LYS A 63 9.25 28.08 6.33
N LEU A 64 9.59 28.51 5.12
CA LEU A 64 10.90 28.27 4.51
C LEU A 64 11.60 29.60 4.25
N ASN A 65 12.91 29.62 4.50
CA ASN A 65 13.77 30.72 4.09
C ASN A 65 14.48 30.42 2.76
N TYR A 66 14.66 29.13 2.44
CA TYR A 66 15.33 28.63 1.25
C TYR A 66 14.58 27.42 0.68
N CYS A 67 14.79 27.14 -0.60
CA CYS A 67 14.22 25.97 -1.25
C CYS A 67 14.69 24.67 -0.58
N GLY A 68 13.76 23.82 -0.13
CA GLY A 68 14.12 22.54 0.48
C GLY A 68 14.73 21.53 -0.51
N ILE A 69 14.61 21.75 -1.82
CA ILE A 69 15.19 20.88 -2.86
C ILE A 69 16.59 21.35 -3.26
N CYS A 70 16.72 22.56 -3.81
CA CYS A 70 17.98 23.06 -4.37
C CYS A 70 18.73 24.05 -3.47
N ARG A 71 18.17 24.43 -2.31
CA ARG A 71 18.70 25.49 -1.41
C ARG A 71 18.77 26.90 -2.00
N GLY A 72 18.26 27.11 -3.22
CA GLY A 72 18.13 28.43 -3.84
C GLY A 72 17.15 29.35 -3.09
N LYS A 73 17.23 30.65 -3.37
CA LYS A 73 16.40 31.67 -2.72
C LYS A 73 14.93 31.51 -3.15
N LEU A 74 14.02 31.75 -2.19
CA LEU A 74 12.60 31.78 -2.49
C LEU A 74 12.23 33.12 -3.11
N LEU A 75 11.49 33.06 -4.22
CA LEU A 75 10.97 34.26 -4.86
C LEU A 75 9.68 34.71 -4.15
N LYS A 76 9.41 36.01 -4.24
CA LYS A 76 8.10 36.58 -3.83
C LYS A 76 7.01 36.36 -4.88
N GLY A 77 7.41 35.96 -6.09
CA GLY A 77 6.50 35.71 -7.21
C GLY A 77 5.65 34.45 -7.04
N ARG A 78 4.62 34.34 -7.89
CA ARG A 78 3.71 33.19 -7.96
C ARG A 78 3.79 32.51 -9.32
N ASN A 79 3.53 31.21 -9.36
CA ASN A 79 3.43 30.43 -10.57
C ASN A 79 1.95 30.24 -10.95
N PHE A 80 1.41 31.22 -11.68
CA PHE A 80 0.03 31.21 -12.15
C PHE A 80 -0.27 30.04 -13.09
N VAL A 81 0.73 29.54 -13.83
CA VAL A 81 0.56 28.38 -14.71
C VAL A 81 0.23 27.14 -13.88
N VAL A 82 1.00 26.88 -12.82
CA VAL A 82 0.72 25.75 -11.91
C VAL A 82 -0.61 25.95 -11.19
N GLU A 83 -0.93 27.16 -10.72
CA GLU A 83 -2.24 27.47 -10.11
C GLU A 83 -3.40 27.11 -11.06
N GLU A 84 -3.29 27.49 -12.34
CA GLU A 84 -4.34 27.25 -13.33
C GLU A 84 -4.42 25.77 -13.75
N LEU A 85 -3.29 25.09 -13.87
CA LEU A 85 -3.22 23.65 -14.15
C LEU A 85 -3.85 22.83 -13.01
N VAL A 86 -3.60 23.20 -11.75
CA VAL A 86 -4.19 22.54 -10.58
C VAL A 86 -5.71 22.72 -10.56
N LYS A 87 -6.23 23.92 -10.85
CA LYS A 87 -7.69 24.16 -10.95
C LYS A 87 -8.34 23.31 -12.03
N LYS A 88 -7.65 23.16 -13.17
CA LYS A 88 -8.15 22.40 -14.33
C LYS A 88 -7.76 20.93 -14.29
N PHE A 89 -7.09 20.46 -13.23
CA PHE A 89 -6.52 19.12 -13.16
C PHE A 89 -7.56 18.03 -13.42
N HIS A 90 -8.74 18.13 -12.78
CA HIS A 90 -9.87 17.21 -12.98
C HIS A 90 -10.52 17.32 -14.37
N VAL A 91 -10.45 18.49 -15.00
CA VAL A 91 -11.01 18.72 -16.35
C VAL A 91 -10.06 18.18 -17.42
N ILE A 92 -8.76 18.36 -17.25
CA ILE A 92 -7.71 17.95 -18.19
C ILE A 92 -7.58 16.42 -18.20
N LEU A 93 -7.66 15.77 -17.03
CA LEU A 93 -7.40 14.33 -16.89
C LEU A 93 -8.69 13.50 -16.85
N GLY A 94 -9.86 14.16 -16.88
CA GLY A 94 -11.16 13.53 -16.69
C GLY A 94 -11.36 12.98 -15.27
N PRO A 95 -12.59 12.55 -14.94
CA PRO A 95 -12.84 11.82 -13.70
C PRO A 95 -12.09 10.50 -13.75
N THR A 96 -11.32 10.23 -12.70
CA THR A 96 -10.71 8.93 -12.47
C THR A 96 -11.77 7.91 -12.09
N LYS A 97 -11.52 6.62 -12.33
CA LYS A 97 -12.39 5.55 -11.79
C LYS A 97 -12.48 5.60 -10.25
N SER A 98 -11.50 6.22 -9.58
CA SER A 98 -11.49 6.49 -8.13
C SER A 98 -12.39 7.66 -7.71
N ASP A 99 -12.72 8.61 -8.59
CA ASP A 99 -13.62 9.74 -8.28
C ASP A 99 -15.11 9.30 -8.18
N LEU A 100 -15.42 8.08 -8.63
CA LEU A 100 -16.75 7.46 -8.50
C LEU A 100 -16.93 6.68 -7.18
N LEU A 101 -15.87 6.54 -6.38
CA LEU A 101 -15.91 6.02 -5.02
C LEU A 101 -15.64 7.18 -4.05
N PRO A 102 -16.29 7.22 -2.86
CA PRO A 102 -15.92 8.19 -1.85
C PRO A 102 -14.44 7.99 -1.50
N CYS A 103 -13.58 8.90 -1.96
CA CYS A 103 -12.16 8.84 -1.66
C CYS A 103 -12.00 9.12 -0.17
N GLU A 104 -11.65 8.11 0.61
CA GLU A 104 -11.18 8.35 1.96
C GLU A 104 -9.98 9.30 1.89
N PRO A 105 -9.90 10.30 2.79
CA PRO A 105 -8.81 11.27 2.74
C PRO A 105 -7.45 10.55 2.76
N PRO A 106 -6.45 11.05 2.01
CA PRO A 106 -5.09 10.55 2.11
C PRO A 106 -4.65 10.62 3.57
N LEU A 107 -3.92 9.59 4.03
CA LEU A 107 -3.38 9.57 5.39
C LEU A 107 -2.54 10.84 5.57
N LYS A 108 -2.94 11.71 6.52
CA LYS A 108 -2.22 12.96 6.77
C LYS A 108 -0.81 12.59 7.24
N LEU A 109 0.19 12.91 6.41
CA LEU A 109 1.58 12.78 6.82
C LEU A 109 1.82 13.60 8.08
N THR A 110 2.33 12.94 9.08
CA THR A 110 2.59 13.48 10.40
C THR A 110 3.71 14.51 10.37
N THR A 111 3.57 15.55 11.20
CA THR A 111 4.61 16.57 11.36
C THR A 111 5.69 16.05 12.30
N GLY A 112 6.90 15.83 11.80
CA GLY A 112 8.02 15.34 12.62
C GLY A 112 9.27 15.04 11.80
N TYR A 113 10.36 14.74 12.50
CA TYR A 113 11.57 14.14 11.93
C TYR A 113 11.59 12.65 12.25
N TYR A 114 11.98 11.86 11.26
CA TYR A 114 11.99 10.39 11.29
C TYR A 114 13.39 9.92 10.91
N ARG A 115 13.94 8.98 11.68
CA ARG A 115 15.24 8.36 11.39
C ARG A 115 15.08 7.28 10.33
N CYS A 116 15.91 7.28 9.30
CA CYS A 116 15.91 6.23 8.29
C CYS A 116 16.20 4.86 8.93
N GLN A 117 15.42 3.83 8.57
CA GLN A 117 15.50 2.50 9.17
C GLN A 117 16.50 1.55 8.46
N HIS A 118 17.10 1.97 7.34
CA HIS A 118 18.04 1.16 6.54
C HIS A 118 19.50 1.24 7.03
N ASN A 119 19.71 1.16 8.35
CA ASN A 119 21.04 1.36 8.97
C ASN A 119 21.72 2.67 8.51
N CYS A 120 20.91 3.71 8.32
CA CYS A 120 21.32 5.02 7.84
C CYS A 120 21.23 6.03 8.99
N SER A 121 22.20 6.94 9.09
CA SER A 121 22.25 7.96 10.15
C SER A 121 21.33 9.16 9.89
N VAL A 122 20.71 9.21 8.71
CA VAL A 122 19.92 10.37 8.25
C VAL A 122 18.56 10.41 8.96
N SER A 123 18.23 11.59 9.50
CA SER A 123 16.92 11.92 10.04
C SER A 123 16.29 13.04 9.22
N LEU A 124 15.08 12.82 8.73
CA LEU A 124 14.40 13.70 7.78
C LEU A 124 12.93 13.85 8.13
N HIS A 125 12.31 14.91 7.65
CA HIS A 125 10.85 14.99 7.69
C HIS A 125 10.17 13.85 6.92
N ALA A 126 8.97 13.45 7.33
CA ALA A 126 8.24 12.33 6.71
C ALA A 126 8.17 12.42 5.18
N TYR A 127 7.85 13.61 4.64
CA TYR A 127 7.77 13.85 3.20
C TYR A 127 9.10 13.69 2.44
N ARG A 128 10.25 13.79 3.14
CA ARG A 128 11.59 13.58 2.57
C ARG A 128 12.04 12.12 2.65
N MET A 129 11.34 11.28 3.42
CA MET A 129 11.76 9.90 3.63
C MET A 129 11.62 9.06 2.35
N LEU A 130 10.50 9.20 1.63
CA LEU A 130 10.28 8.50 0.36
C LEU A 130 11.35 8.82 -0.70
N PRO A 131 11.63 10.10 -1.04
CA PRO A 131 12.70 10.39 -1.99
C PRO A 131 14.08 9.96 -1.49
N HIS A 132 14.36 10.07 -0.18
CA HIS A 132 15.61 9.56 0.40
C HIS A 132 15.78 8.05 0.19
N ILE A 133 14.75 7.25 0.49
CA ILE A 133 14.78 5.80 0.32
C ILE A 133 14.94 5.43 -1.15
N ARG A 134 14.19 6.07 -2.06
CA ARG A 134 14.33 5.86 -3.51
C ARG A 134 15.75 6.09 -4.01
N GLN A 135 16.43 7.10 -3.48
CA GLN A 135 17.76 7.51 -3.96
C GLN A 135 18.90 6.72 -3.31
N HIS A 136 18.82 6.46 -2.01
CA HIS A 136 19.93 5.92 -1.23
C HIS A 136 19.77 4.45 -0.84
N HIS A 137 18.56 3.90 -0.98
CA HIS A 137 18.20 2.54 -0.56
C HIS A 137 17.37 1.81 -1.63
N ALA A 138 17.59 2.13 -2.91
CA ALA A 138 16.85 1.59 -4.05
C ALA A 138 16.83 0.05 -4.08
N GLN A 139 17.93 -0.59 -3.66
CA GLN A 139 18.08 -2.05 -3.63
C GLN A 139 17.14 -2.75 -2.64
N ASN A 140 16.71 -2.05 -1.59
CA ASN A 140 15.81 -2.57 -0.56
C ASN A 140 14.44 -1.86 -0.61
N PHE A 141 14.12 -1.23 -1.74
CA PHE A 141 12.91 -0.45 -1.92
C PHE A 141 12.04 -1.06 -3.01
N ALA A 142 10.76 -1.25 -2.71
CA ALA A 142 9.74 -1.64 -3.65
C ALA A 142 8.66 -0.54 -3.73
N GLU A 143 8.23 -0.23 -4.94
CA GLU A 143 7.14 0.71 -5.18
C GLU A 143 6.05 0.03 -6.00
N ASN A 144 4.80 0.15 -5.55
CA ASN A 144 3.67 -0.35 -6.30
C ASN A 144 2.79 0.79 -6.80
N LEU A 145 2.71 0.89 -8.13
CA LEU A 145 1.89 1.87 -8.84
C LEU A 145 0.42 1.41 -8.97
N ARG A 146 0.10 0.15 -8.66
CA ARG A 146 -1.24 -0.42 -8.87
C ARG A 146 -1.76 -1.19 -7.66
N THR A 147 -2.81 -0.65 -7.05
CA THR A 147 -3.69 -1.41 -6.17
C THR A 147 -4.65 -2.23 -7.05
N ASN A 148 -4.84 -3.52 -6.75
CA ASN A 148 -6.02 -4.20 -7.28
C ASN A 148 -7.22 -3.54 -6.57
N PRO A 149 -8.13 -2.89 -7.30
CA PRO A 149 -9.22 -2.15 -6.68
C PRO A 149 -10.15 -3.04 -5.84
N TYR A 150 -10.16 -4.35 -6.10
CA TYR A 150 -11.01 -5.33 -5.41
C TYR A 150 -10.33 -6.00 -4.23
N THR A 151 -9.02 -6.15 -4.28
CA THR A 151 -8.22 -6.73 -3.19
C THR A 151 -7.15 -5.71 -2.85
N LYS A 152 -7.38 -4.92 -1.78
CA LYS A 152 -6.33 -4.13 -1.11
C LYS A 152 -5.35 -5.10 -0.42
N GLN A 153 -4.84 -6.07 -1.17
CA GLN A 153 -3.92 -7.09 -0.74
C GLN A 153 -2.72 -6.96 -1.65
N PHE A 154 -1.58 -6.75 -1.02
CA PHE A 154 -0.31 -6.67 -1.70
C PHE A 154 0.54 -7.85 -1.24
N SER A 155 1.57 -8.16 -2.02
CA SER A 155 2.52 -9.20 -1.68
C SER A 155 3.85 -8.81 -2.27
N TRP A 156 4.87 -8.81 -1.43
CA TRP A 156 6.25 -8.68 -1.86
C TRP A 156 7.01 -9.93 -1.43
N VAL A 157 8.14 -10.14 -2.06
CA VAL A 157 9.06 -11.21 -1.70
C VAL A 157 10.42 -10.56 -1.59
N PHE A 158 10.97 -10.59 -0.39
CA PHE A 158 12.35 -10.21 -0.14
C PHE A 158 13.15 -11.49 0.10
N SER A 159 14.46 -11.42 -0.12
CA SER A 159 15.35 -12.55 0.07
C SER A 159 16.53 -12.02 0.85
N VAL A 160 16.72 -12.53 2.07
CA VAL A 160 17.78 -12.10 2.97
C VAL A 160 18.81 -13.23 3.09
N LYS A 161 20.07 -12.90 3.34
CA LYS A 161 21.08 -13.88 3.75
C LYS A 161 21.64 -13.42 5.08
N PHE A 162 21.65 -14.30 6.07
CA PHE A 162 22.19 -13.99 7.40
C PHE A 162 23.53 -14.70 7.55
N ASP A 163 24.58 -13.91 7.75
CA ASP A 163 25.92 -14.43 8.05
C ASP A 163 26.26 -14.26 9.55
N SER A 164 25.57 -13.37 10.26
CA SER A 164 25.72 -13.10 11.70
C SER A 164 24.49 -12.38 12.26
N ASP A 165 24.51 -12.07 13.56
CA ASP A 165 23.59 -11.10 14.17
C ASP A 165 23.58 -9.81 13.35
N GLY A 166 22.38 -9.27 13.11
CA GLY A 166 22.19 -8.14 12.23
C GLY A 166 20.73 -7.78 12.01
N SER A 167 20.51 -6.63 11.38
CA SER A 167 19.18 -6.14 11.02
C SER A 167 19.13 -5.74 9.56
N TYR A 168 17.98 -6.05 8.95
CA TYR A 168 17.64 -5.74 7.58
C TYR A 168 16.33 -4.97 7.57
N ALA A 169 16.26 -4.00 6.67
CA ALA A 169 15.07 -3.20 6.47
C ALA A 169 14.73 -3.19 4.98
N PHE A 170 13.44 -3.35 4.68
CA PHE A 170 12.90 -3.28 3.33
C PHE A 170 11.76 -2.28 3.33
N SER A 171 11.81 -1.29 2.46
CA SER A 171 10.78 -0.27 2.37
C SER A 171 9.86 -0.50 1.18
N ILE A 172 8.58 -0.26 1.41
CA ILE A 172 7.51 -0.51 0.45
C ILE A 172 6.63 0.72 0.38
N HIS A 173 6.59 1.38 -0.77
CA HIS A 173 5.65 2.48 -1.00
C HIS A 173 4.40 1.99 -1.70
N VAL A 174 3.24 2.31 -1.12
CA VAL A 174 1.92 2.08 -1.69
C VAL A 174 1.21 3.43 -1.79
N SER A 175 0.94 3.90 -3.01
CA SER A 175 0.48 5.27 -3.27
C SER A 175 -0.68 5.76 -2.39
N ASP A 176 -1.63 4.88 -2.06
CA ASP A 176 -2.83 5.24 -1.28
C ASP A 176 -2.72 4.94 0.23
N LEU A 177 -1.68 4.22 0.64
CA LEU A 177 -1.50 3.72 2.01
C LEU A 177 -0.24 4.24 2.70
N GLY A 178 0.71 4.80 1.95
CA GLY A 178 1.93 5.38 2.47
C GLY A 178 3.15 4.47 2.34
N LEU A 179 4.15 4.76 3.15
CA LEU A 179 5.45 4.08 3.13
C LEU A 179 5.54 3.13 4.32
N PHE A 180 5.74 1.85 4.04
CA PHE A 180 5.92 0.80 5.02
C PHE A 180 7.38 0.37 5.07
N THR A 181 7.83 -0.11 6.22
CA THR A 181 9.14 -0.72 6.39
C THR A 181 8.98 -2.06 7.08
N VAL A 182 9.38 -3.14 6.40
CA VAL A 182 9.53 -4.45 7.00
C VAL A 182 10.91 -4.50 7.64
N LEU A 183 10.97 -4.72 8.95
CA LEU A 183 12.20 -4.97 9.68
C LEU A 183 12.35 -6.47 9.90
N VAL A 184 13.56 -6.97 9.68
CA VAL A 184 13.95 -8.34 10.01
C VAL A 184 15.26 -8.27 10.77
N TYR A 185 15.33 -8.84 11.96
CA TYR A 185 16.56 -8.85 12.73
C TYR A 185 16.79 -10.22 13.37
N PHE A 186 18.06 -10.57 13.49
CA PHE A 186 18.53 -11.81 14.06
C PHE A 186 19.30 -11.49 15.34
N LYS A 187 18.87 -12.08 16.46
CA LYS A 187 19.46 -11.85 17.78
C LYS A 187 19.39 -13.14 18.59
N GLU A 188 20.52 -13.55 19.19
CA GLU A 188 20.57 -14.72 20.09
C GLU A 188 20.03 -16.01 19.43
N SER A 189 20.30 -16.19 18.13
CA SER A 189 19.76 -17.25 17.28
C SER A 189 18.27 -17.15 16.94
N ASP A 190 17.53 -16.20 17.50
CA ASP A 190 16.12 -15.99 17.18
C ASP A 190 15.98 -15.01 16.02
N LEU A 191 15.05 -15.31 15.12
CA LEU A 191 14.64 -14.40 14.05
C LEU A 191 13.38 -13.65 14.45
N PHE A 192 13.43 -12.33 14.30
CA PHE A 192 12.32 -11.44 14.56
C PHE A 192 11.97 -10.66 13.29
N SER A 193 10.68 -10.45 13.05
CA SER A 193 10.23 -9.57 11.97
C SER A 193 8.98 -8.78 12.36
N CYS A 194 8.94 -7.51 11.99
CA CYS A 194 7.78 -6.64 12.22
C CYS A 194 7.61 -5.68 11.04
N VAL A 195 6.45 -5.04 10.96
CA VAL A 195 6.18 -3.99 9.98
C VAL A 195 5.96 -2.68 10.71
N LYS A 196 6.61 -1.63 10.20
CA LYS A 196 6.34 -0.25 10.57
C LYS A 196 5.68 0.51 9.42
N VAL A 197 4.88 1.51 9.74
CA VAL A 197 4.36 2.49 8.77
C VAL A 197 4.93 3.87 9.07
N LEU A 198 5.33 4.61 8.04
CA LEU A 198 5.70 6.01 8.16
C LEU A 198 4.47 6.85 8.48
N GLY A 199 4.27 7.07 9.78
CA GLY A 199 3.12 7.76 10.34
C GLY A 199 3.18 7.76 11.87
N ASP A 200 2.09 8.18 12.50
CA ASP A 200 1.88 8.10 13.94
C ASP A 200 1.08 6.84 14.28
N GLU A 201 0.79 6.69 15.57
CA GLU A 201 -0.05 5.63 16.13
C GLU A 201 -1.46 5.61 15.51
N THR A 202 -1.98 6.75 15.07
CA THR A 202 -3.31 6.83 14.43
C THR A 202 -3.29 6.09 13.10
N ILE A 203 -2.27 6.34 12.28
CA ILE A 203 -2.08 5.65 11.00
C ILE A 203 -1.80 4.17 11.24
N SER A 204 -0.93 3.86 12.20
CA SER A 204 -0.52 2.48 12.48
C SER A 204 -1.70 1.62 12.98
N ALA A 205 -2.60 2.19 13.80
CA ALA A 205 -3.80 1.52 14.29
C ALA A 205 -4.83 1.18 13.19
N MET A 206 -4.83 1.93 12.08
CA MET A 206 -5.75 1.70 10.96
C MET A 206 -5.27 0.60 10.00
N VAL A 207 -4.04 0.12 10.18
CA VAL A 207 -3.33 -0.73 9.23
C VAL A 207 -3.03 -2.07 9.87
N ARG A 208 -3.45 -3.13 9.18
CA ARG A 208 -3.14 -4.51 9.57
C ARG A 208 -2.19 -5.14 8.58
N SER A 209 -1.44 -6.11 9.06
CA SER A 209 -0.45 -6.84 8.26
C SER A 209 -0.59 -8.34 8.41
N GLN A 210 -0.30 -9.05 7.34
CA GLN A 210 0.08 -10.45 7.40
C GLN A 210 1.58 -10.49 7.17
N LEU A 211 2.31 -11.27 7.96
CA LEU A 211 3.71 -11.60 7.75
C LEU A 211 3.78 -13.10 7.55
N ILE A 212 4.34 -13.54 6.44
CA ILE A 212 4.66 -14.94 6.20
C ILE A 212 6.15 -15.01 5.98
N VAL A 213 6.86 -15.94 6.61
CA VAL A 213 8.27 -16.24 6.40
C VAL A 213 8.36 -17.67 5.93
N LYS A 214 8.93 -17.85 4.73
CA LYS A 214 9.23 -19.16 4.17
C LYS A 214 10.71 -19.41 4.32
N ILE A 215 11.09 -20.63 4.72
CA ILE A 215 12.49 -21.03 4.80
C ILE A 215 12.71 -22.15 3.78
N PRO A 216 13.54 -21.94 2.74
CA PRO A 216 13.87 -22.99 1.80
C PRO A 216 14.73 -24.06 2.46
N SER A 217 14.55 -25.32 2.06
CA SER A 217 15.44 -26.39 2.47
C SER A 217 16.44 -26.72 1.37
N LYS A 218 17.69 -26.99 1.76
CA LYS A 218 18.71 -27.53 0.85
C LYS A 218 18.28 -28.82 0.16
N HIS A 219 17.44 -29.62 0.80
CA HIS A 219 17.14 -30.98 0.38
C HIS A 219 15.81 -31.13 -0.38
N TYR A 220 14.96 -30.10 -0.39
CA TYR A 220 13.62 -30.19 -0.98
C TYR A 220 13.28 -28.95 -1.80
N PRO A 221 12.68 -29.11 -2.99
CA PRO A 221 12.33 -27.98 -3.86
C PRO A 221 11.17 -27.11 -3.35
N ASN A 222 10.44 -27.57 -2.33
CA ASN A 222 9.37 -26.80 -1.68
C ASN A 222 9.86 -26.27 -0.33
N PRO A 223 9.46 -25.05 0.08
CA PRO A 223 9.81 -24.50 1.39
C PRO A 223 9.35 -25.46 2.48
N LEU A 224 10.28 -25.84 3.36
CA LEU A 224 10.06 -26.90 4.33
C LEU A 224 9.30 -26.38 5.56
N PHE A 225 9.42 -25.08 5.81
CA PHE A 225 8.73 -24.39 6.88
C PHE A 225 8.13 -23.08 6.38
N GLU A 226 6.87 -22.87 6.74
CA GLU A 226 6.14 -21.63 6.55
C GLU A 226 5.65 -21.17 7.92
N PHE A 227 6.15 -20.02 8.37
CA PHE A 227 5.72 -19.36 9.59
C PHE A 227 4.89 -18.17 9.19
N SER A 228 3.70 -18.01 9.75
CA SER A 228 2.86 -16.86 9.43
C SER A 228 2.24 -16.25 10.67
N VAL A 229 2.22 -14.93 10.74
CA VAL A 229 1.37 -14.19 11.66
C VAL A 229 0.39 -13.35 10.83
N THR A 230 -0.89 -13.47 11.15
CA THR A 230 -1.98 -12.76 10.48
C THR A 230 -2.54 -11.70 11.40
N ASP A 231 -3.04 -10.61 10.80
CA ASP A 231 -3.72 -9.52 11.51
C ASP A 231 -2.84 -8.79 12.54
N CYS A 232 -1.53 -8.79 12.30
CA CYS A 232 -0.57 -8.05 13.11
C CYS A 232 -0.84 -6.55 12.99
N PRO A 233 -0.99 -5.82 14.11
CA PRO A 233 -0.91 -4.37 14.11
C PRO A 233 0.41 -3.93 13.47
N VAL A 234 0.34 -2.93 12.60
CA VAL A 234 1.55 -2.30 12.09
C VAL A 234 2.03 -1.30 13.14
N ALA A 235 3.32 -1.32 13.44
CA ALA A 235 3.93 -0.41 14.39
C ALA A 235 4.09 1.00 13.78
N SER A 236 4.13 2.01 14.62
CA SER A 236 4.51 3.36 14.21
C SER A 236 5.99 3.39 13.84
N TYR A 237 6.36 4.31 12.94
CA TYR A 237 7.74 4.42 12.45
C TYR A 237 8.75 4.69 13.57
N ASN A 238 8.31 5.41 14.60
CA ASN A 238 9.14 5.82 15.74
C ASN A 238 9.17 4.79 16.87
N ASP A 239 8.35 3.73 16.80
CA ASP A 239 8.32 2.72 17.86
C ASP A 239 9.68 2.03 17.96
N GLU A 240 10.19 1.92 19.18
CA GLU A 240 11.41 1.18 19.44
C GLU A 240 11.16 -0.32 19.27
N ILE A 241 12.19 -1.05 18.82
CA ILE A 241 12.08 -2.49 18.60
C ILE A 241 11.67 -3.20 19.89
N ASP A 242 12.24 -2.81 21.03
CA ASP A 242 11.92 -3.41 22.33
C ASP A 242 10.46 -3.19 22.72
N THR A 243 9.88 -2.02 22.38
CA THR A 243 8.45 -1.75 22.57
C THR A 243 7.59 -2.64 21.68
N ILE A 244 7.98 -2.82 20.41
CA ILE A 244 7.27 -3.70 19.48
C ILE A 244 7.31 -5.15 19.98
N VAL A 245 8.46 -5.61 20.45
CA VAL A 245 8.63 -6.95 21.04
C VAL A 245 7.75 -7.09 22.29
N ALA A 246 7.77 -6.12 23.20
CA ALA A 246 6.94 -6.16 24.40
C ALA A 246 5.43 -6.20 24.07
N SER A 247 5.02 -5.57 22.97
CA SER A 247 3.62 -5.54 22.53
C SER A 247 3.13 -6.83 21.85
N GLY A 248 4.03 -7.74 21.48
CA GLY A 248 3.67 -8.96 20.72
C GLY A 248 3.40 -8.71 19.23
N ASN A 249 3.62 -7.50 18.72
CA ASN A 249 3.32 -7.11 17.33
C ASN A 249 4.46 -7.48 16.36
N PHE A 250 4.94 -8.72 16.44
CA PHE A 250 6.05 -9.22 15.64
C PHE A 250 5.93 -10.74 15.43
N LEU A 251 6.60 -11.22 14.40
CA LEU A 251 6.85 -12.63 14.19
C LEU A 251 8.16 -13.01 14.86
N GLN A 252 8.15 -14.08 15.67
CA GLN A 252 9.36 -14.70 16.23
C GLN A 252 9.51 -16.13 15.72
N ILE A 253 10.69 -16.47 15.24
CA ILE A 253 11.10 -17.84 14.95
C ILE A 253 12.28 -18.16 15.86
N LYS A 254 12.04 -19.05 16.82
CA LYS A 254 13.09 -19.46 17.77
C LYS A 254 14.26 -20.14 17.05
N GLY A 255 15.47 -19.88 17.51
CA GLY A 255 16.69 -20.43 16.96
C GLY A 255 16.75 -21.94 16.95
N SER A 256 16.08 -22.61 17.88
CA SER A 256 15.93 -24.07 17.86
C SER A 256 15.25 -24.60 16.59
N ASN A 257 14.44 -23.78 15.93
CA ASN A 257 13.80 -24.11 14.65
C ASN A 257 14.68 -23.71 13.44
N LEU A 258 15.75 -22.95 13.66
CA LEU A 258 16.66 -22.43 12.63
C LEU A 258 18.00 -23.17 12.62
N SER A 259 18.50 -23.60 13.77
CA SER A 259 19.85 -24.15 13.99
C SER A 259 20.12 -25.44 13.22
N GLU A 260 19.08 -26.23 12.89
CA GLU A 260 19.23 -27.40 12.03
C GLU A 260 19.39 -27.05 10.53
N GLN A 261 19.19 -25.78 10.14
CA GLN A 261 19.13 -25.35 8.72
C GLN A 261 20.05 -24.16 8.36
N LEU A 262 20.67 -23.50 9.35
CA LEU A 262 21.43 -22.25 9.18
C LEU A 262 22.79 -22.37 8.46
N ASP A 263 23.24 -23.57 8.08
CA ASP A 263 24.40 -23.73 7.17
C ASP A 263 24.16 -23.17 5.75
N THR A 264 23.01 -22.54 5.50
CA THR A 264 22.70 -21.80 4.26
C THR A 264 21.95 -20.52 4.56
N SER A 265 22.21 -19.53 3.71
CA SER A 265 21.39 -18.35 3.50
C SER A 265 19.89 -18.65 3.62
N VAL A 266 19.24 -18.07 4.63
CA VAL A 266 17.80 -18.20 4.87
C VAL A 266 17.05 -17.19 4.00
N GLU A 267 16.52 -17.64 2.87
CA GLU A 267 15.69 -16.80 2.02
C GLU A 267 14.33 -16.51 2.66
N ILE A 268 14.22 -15.38 3.35
CA ILE A 268 12.96 -15.00 4.02
C ILE A 268 12.04 -14.26 3.06
N THR A 269 11.16 -15.02 2.41
CA THR A 269 10.05 -14.41 1.68
C THR A 269 9.05 -13.80 2.65
N VAL A 270 8.98 -12.47 2.75
CA VAL A 270 7.97 -11.75 3.55
C VAL A 270 6.74 -11.38 2.73
N PHE A 271 5.67 -12.17 2.85
CA PHE A 271 4.37 -11.75 2.32
C PHE A 271 3.80 -10.67 3.23
N PHE A 272 3.42 -9.53 2.66
CA PHE A 272 2.87 -8.40 3.39
C PHE A 272 1.63 -7.85 2.71
N SER A 273 0.48 -8.00 3.36
CA SER A 273 -0.78 -7.43 2.91
C SER A 273 -1.27 -6.36 3.88
N VAL A 274 -1.67 -5.20 3.35
CA VAL A 274 -2.24 -4.11 4.15
C VAL A 274 -3.68 -3.84 3.77
N TRP A 275 -4.55 -3.85 4.77
CA TRP A 275 -5.91 -3.33 4.62
C TRP A 275 -6.20 -2.27 5.68
N ARG A 276 -7.06 -1.31 5.31
CA ARG A 276 -7.64 -0.36 6.26
C ARG A 276 -8.80 -1.02 7.00
N THR A 277 -8.82 -0.92 8.33
CA THR A 277 -10.00 -1.28 9.12
C THR A 277 -11.02 -0.15 9.02
N THR A 278 -11.90 -0.18 8.02
CA THR A 278 -12.97 0.83 7.86
C THR A 278 -14.15 0.61 8.82
N SER A 279 -14.06 -0.42 9.67
CA SER A 279 -15.00 -0.75 10.73
C SER A 279 -14.30 -1.66 11.73
N GLN A 280 -14.56 -1.52 13.03
CA GLN A 280 -14.10 -2.48 14.04
C GLN A 280 -14.40 -3.91 13.55
N PRO A 281 -13.41 -4.83 13.53
CA PRO A 281 -13.70 -6.20 13.14
C PRO A 281 -14.65 -6.81 14.17
N GLU A 282 -15.84 -7.22 13.72
CA GLU A 282 -16.58 -8.26 14.44
C GLU A 282 -15.62 -9.45 14.60
N LYS A 283 -15.33 -9.80 15.85
CA LYS A 283 -14.43 -10.90 16.23
C LYS A 283 -14.85 -12.17 15.48
N THR A 284 -14.17 -12.44 14.37
CA THR A 284 -14.27 -13.73 13.70
C THR A 284 -13.17 -14.59 14.31
N ASN A 285 -13.58 -15.53 15.16
CA ASN A 285 -12.68 -16.53 15.74
C ASN A 285 -12.02 -17.31 14.61
N TYR A 286 -10.74 -17.06 14.36
CA TYR A 286 -9.91 -17.91 13.51
C TYR A 286 -9.11 -18.86 14.40
N LEU A 287 -9.28 -20.15 14.12
CA LEU A 287 -8.66 -21.28 14.81
C LEU A 287 -7.13 -21.24 14.68
N GLU A 288 -6.44 -21.29 15.82
CA GLU A 288 -5.04 -21.70 15.90
C GLU A 288 -4.87 -23.10 15.29
N LEU A 289 -4.03 -23.23 14.27
CA LEU A 289 -3.58 -24.52 13.77
C LEU A 289 -2.20 -24.81 14.36
N SER A 290 -2.16 -25.71 15.33
CA SER A 290 -0.94 -26.26 15.90
C SER A 290 -0.39 -27.43 15.06
N ARG A 291 0.93 -27.37 14.84
CA ARG A 291 1.94 -28.44 14.63
C ARG A 291 1.57 -29.64 13.73
N PHE A 292 2.29 -29.77 12.61
CA PHE A 292 2.57 -31.07 11.99
C PHE A 292 4.02 -31.47 12.33
N ALA A 293 4.19 -32.50 13.15
CA ALA A 293 5.43 -33.26 13.26
C ALA A 293 5.23 -34.62 12.59
N PRO A 294 6.15 -35.12 11.74
CA PRO A 294 6.02 -36.44 11.15
C PRO A 294 6.59 -37.50 12.11
N GLY A 295 5.73 -38.40 12.61
CA GLY A 295 6.21 -39.62 13.28
C GLY A 295 5.34 -40.20 14.39
N VAL A 296 4.07 -40.56 14.15
CA VAL A 296 3.35 -41.59 14.93
C VAL A 296 2.36 -42.32 13.99
N PRO A 297 2.29 -43.67 13.98
CA PRO A 297 1.38 -44.41 13.10
C PRO A 297 -0.04 -44.56 13.68
N HIS A 298 -1.02 -44.58 12.77
CA HIS A 298 -2.44 -44.99 12.91
C HIS A 298 -3.44 -44.11 13.67
N ALA A 299 -4.31 -43.40 12.93
CA ALA A 299 -5.79 -43.53 12.98
C ALA A 299 -6.47 -42.69 11.89
N PHE A 300 -6.65 -43.27 10.69
CA PHE A 300 -7.43 -42.69 9.60
C PHE A 300 -8.92 -42.99 9.76
N ARG A 301 -9.73 -41.99 10.12
CA ARG A 301 -11.14 -41.81 9.71
C ARG A 301 -11.72 -40.60 10.43
N ASN A 302 -11.64 -39.39 9.84
CA ASN A 302 -12.66 -38.34 10.02
C ASN A 302 -12.51 -37.09 9.13
N ASN A 303 -11.40 -36.91 8.39
CA ASN A 303 -11.16 -35.65 7.66
C ASN A 303 -11.91 -35.46 6.31
N ARG A 304 -12.71 -36.44 5.84
CA ARG A 304 -13.51 -36.27 4.62
C ARG A 304 -14.80 -35.47 4.82
N LYS A 305 -15.39 -35.44 6.02
CA LYS A 305 -16.64 -34.70 6.30
C LYS A 305 -16.39 -33.19 6.38
N HIS A 306 -15.26 -32.78 6.94
CA HIS A 306 -14.95 -31.35 7.13
C HIS A 306 -14.66 -30.63 5.79
N ARG A 307 -13.86 -31.23 4.90
CA ARG A 307 -13.61 -30.68 3.54
C ARG A 307 -14.88 -30.58 2.68
N ARG A 308 -15.83 -31.50 2.84
CA ARG A 308 -17.14 -31.45 2.15
C ARG A 308 -18.01 -30.29 2.64
N ASN A 309 -17.93 -29.94 3.92
CA ASN A 309 -18.71 -28.83 4.49
C ASN A 309 -18.17 -27.45 4.05
N ILE A 310 -16.85 -27.27 3.99
CA ILE A 310 -16.23 -26.04 3.49
C ILE A 310 -16.58 -25.80 2.02
N SER A 311 -16.46 -26.85 1.19
CA SER A 311 -16.80 -26.77 -0.24
C SER A 311 -18.29 -26.46 -0.48
N ARG A 312 -19.18 -26.98 0.37
CA ARG A 312 -20.63 -26.67 0.33
C ARG A 312 -20.92 -25.22 0.70
N ASN A 313 -20.26 -24.68 1.71
CA ASN A 313 -20.46 -23.29 2.13
C ASN A 313 -20.00 -22.29 1.06
N ILE A 314 -18.86 -22.55 0.41
CA ILE A 314 -18.37 -21.72 -0.71
C ILE A 314 -19.34 -21.77 -1.90
N ARG A 315 -19.85 -22.96 -2.24
CA ARG A 315 -20.82 -23.12 -3.33
C ARG A 315 -22.15 -22.41 -3.03
N HIS A 316 -22.63 -22.48 -1.78
CA HIS A 316 -23.88 -21.83 -1.39
C HIS A 316 -23.76 -20.30 -1.41
N LYS A 317 -22.60 -19.75 -0.99
CA LYS A 317 -22.32 -18.31 -1.09
C LYS A 317 -22.28 -17.84 -2.55
N ARG A 318 -21.60 -18.56 -3.45
CA ARG A 318 -21.57 -18.23 -4.89
C ARG A 318 -22.97 -18.25 -5.54
N ILE A 319 -23.83 -19.17 -5.12
CA ILE A 319 -25.21 -19.26 -5.64
C ILE A 319 -26.03 -18.04 -5.17
N LYS A 320 -25.94 -17.65 -3.89
CA LYS A 320 -26.66 -16.48 -3.36
C LYS A 320 -26.26 -15.18 -4.08
N GLU A 321 -24.97 -14.98 -4.31
CA GLU A 321 -24.48 -13.81 -5.05
C GLU A 321 -24.97 -13.78 -6.50
N LYS A 322 -25.01 -14.95 -7.17
CA LYS A 322 -25.53 -15.06 -8.55
C LYS A 322 -27.02 -14.70 -8.62
N TYR A 323 -27.84 -15.13 -7.66
CA TYR A 323 -29.26 -14.75 -7.60
C TYR A 323 -29.45 -13.25 -7.33
N LYS A 324 -28.59 -12.64 -6.51
CA LYS A 324 -28.63 -11.19 -6.26
C LYS A 324 -28.33 -10.39 -7.53
N GLN A 325 -27.35 -10.81 -8.33
CA GLN A 325 -27.04 -10.17 -9.62
C GLN A 325 -28.20 -10.28 -10.62
N LEU A 326 -28.77 -11.48 -10.79
CA LEU A 326 -29.90 -11.69 -11.70
C LEU A 326 -31.13 -10.85 -11.33
N ARG A 327 -31.36 -10.62 -10.03
CA ARG A 327 -32.43 -9.74 -9.57
C ARG A 327 -32.20 -8.29 -9.98
N ILE A 328 -30.98 -7.79 -9.85
CA ILE A 328 -30.61 -6.42 -10.25
C ILE A 328 -30.74 -6.24 -11.76
N GLU A 329 -30.27 -7.22 -12.55
CA GLU A 329 -30.41 -7.18 -14.02
C GLU A 329 -31.88 -7.14 -14.46
N LYS A 330 -32.74 -7.94 -13.79
CA LYS A 330 -34.18 -7.93 -14.06
C LYS A 330 -34.82 -6.58 -13.74
N GLU A 331 -34.49 -5.99 -12.59
CA GLU A 331 -34.98 -4.67 -12.17
C GLU A 331 -34.50 -3.55 -13.12
N MET A 332 -33.27 -3.64 -13.65
CA MET A 332 -32.76 -2.71 -14.66
C MET A 332 -33.51 -2.85 -16.00
N THR A 333 -33.74 -4.08 -16.45
CA THR A 333 -34.45 -4.35 -17.71
C THR A 333 -35.89 -3.84 -17.67
N GLU A 334 -36.58 -4.03 -16.54
CA GLU A 334 -37.94 -3.51 -16.33
C GLU A 334 -37.97 -1.98 -16.28
N ARG A 335 -36.95 -1.33 -15.71
CA ARG A 335 -36.82 0.14 -15.74
C ARG A 335 -36.60 0.68 -17.13
N MET A 336 -35.74 0.05 -17.92
CA MET A 336 -35.50 0.45 -19.31
C MET A 336 -36.77 0.33 -20.16
N SER A 337 -37.51 -0.76 -20.00
CA SER A 337 -38.77 -0.98 -20.73
C SER A 337 -39.87 0.05 -20.41
N ARG A 338 -39.81 0.72 -19.25
CA ARG A 338 -40.75 1.78 -18.87
C ARG A 338 -40.39 3.16 -19.43
N ILE A 339 -39.16 3.34 -19.90
CA ILE A 339 -38.69 4.62 -20.48
C ILE A 339 -39.01 4.68 -21.98
N GLU A 340 -39.25 3.52 -22.62
CA GLU A 340 -39.55 3.41 -24.05
C GLU A 340 -41.05 3.46 -24.40
N LEU A 341 -41.92 3.60 -23.39
CA LEU A 341 -43.37 3.85 -23.52
C LEU A 341 -43.68 5.29 -23.11
#